data_AF-A0A3N5MVQ6-F1
#
_entry.id   AF-A0A3N5MVQ6-F1
#
_cell.length_a   1.000
_cell.length_b   1.000
_cell.length_c   1.000
_cell.angle_alpha   90.00
_cell.angle_beta   90.00
_cell.angle_gamma   90.00
#
_symmetry.space_group_name_H-M   'P 1'
#
loop_
_entity.id
_entity.type
_entity.pdbx_description
1 polymer ?
#
loop_
_entity_poly.entity_id
_entity_poly.type
_entity_poly.pdbx_seq_one_letter_code
_entity_poly.pdbx_strand_id
1 'polypeptide(L)' 'MAALTVCSDAFTTLGRAQAKALGQPDLPLAVIPHPFGLRSRDEVRAIAETCAADIVRLVGEGSVR' A
#
# COMPACT_ATOMS: atom_id res chain seq x y z
N MET A 1 -0.86 -5.32 17.34
CA MET A 1 -1.84 -5.31 16.24
C MET A 1 -1.11 -4.86 15.00
N ALA A 2 -1.08 -5.65 13.93
CA ALA A 2 -0.39 -5.28 12.71
C ALA A 2 -1.26 -4.32 11.89
N ALA A 3 -0.69 -3.21 11.43
CA ALA A 3 -1.38 -2.20 10.65
C ALA A 3 -0.47 -1.71 9.51
N LEU A 4 -1.07 -1.32 8.40
CA LEU A 4 -0.41 -0.65 7.28
C LEU A 4 -1.38 0.28 6.58
N THR A 5 -0.84 1.24 5.81
CA THR A 5 -1.64 2.09 4.94
C THR A 5 -1.58 1.55 3.51
N VAL A 6 -2.73 1.43 2.85
CA VAL A 6 -2.80 1.18 1.40
C VAL A 6 -2.91 2.53 0.68
N CYS A 7 -2.02 2.79 -0.27
CA CYS A 7 -1.88 4.09 -0.92
C CYS A 7 -1.59 3.93 -2.40
N SER A 8 -2.16 4.76 -3.26
CA SER A 8 -1.74 4.79 -4.67
C SER A 8 -0.35 5.42 -4.80
N ASP A 9 0.43 4.93 -5.76
CA ASP A 9 1.71 5.52 -6.20
C ASP A 9 1.67 7.05 -6.36
N ALA A 10 0.57 7.59 -6.89
CA ALA A 10 0.31 9.02 -7.06
C ALA A 10 0.32 9.83 -5.75
N PHE A 11 0.10 9.17 -4.60
CA PHE A 11 -0.04 9.83 -3.30
C PHE A 11 1.01 9.37 -2.27
N THR A 12 2.06 8.67 -2.70
CA THR A 12 3.09 8.13 -1.80
C THR A 12 3.75 9.21 -0.93
N THR A 13 4.08 10.37 -1.50
CA THR A 13 4.64 11.51 -0.75
C THR A 13 3.68 12.00 0.33
N LEU A 14 2.40 12.18 -0.01
CA LEU A 14 1.36 12.61 0.95
C LEU A 14 1.15 11.56 2.04
N GLY A 15 1.06 10.27 1.67
CA GLY A 15 0.89 9.17 2.61
C GLY A 15 2.01 9.10 3.65
N ARG A 16 3.28 9.26 3.23
CA ARG A 16 4.42 9.32 4.14
C ARG A 16 4.40 10.55 5.04
N ALA A 17 4.04 11.71 4.49
CA ALA A 17 3.91 12.94 5.28
C ALA A 17 2.82 12.82 6.35
N GLN A 18 1.67 12.25 6.00
CA GLN A 18 0.57 12.00 6.93
C GLN A 18 0.97 11.00 8.03
N ALA A 19 1.62 9.88 7.67
CA ALA A 19 2.08 8.90 8.64
C ALA A 19 3.03 9.53 9.68
N LYS A 20 3.98 10.37 9.23
CA LYS A 20 4.86 11.14 10.12
C LYS A 20 4.08 12.12 11.00
N ALA A 21 3.14 12.87 10.43
CA ALA A 21 2.34 13.86 11.16
C ALA A 21 1.46 13.21 12.25
N LEU A 22 1.01 11.97 12.04
CA LEU A 22 0.22 11.20 12.98
C LEU A 22 1.06 10.42 14.00
N GLY A 23 2.38 10.62 14.05
CA GLY A 23 3.27 9.94 15.00
C GLY A 23 3.54 8.47 14.65
N GLN A 24 3.33 8.08 13.39
CA GLN A 24 3.50 6.71 12.89
C GLN A 24 4.48 6.67 11.69
N PRO A 25 5.71 7.21 11.80
CA PRO A 25 6.63 7.36 10.67
C PRO A 25 7.07 6.02 10.04
N ASP A 26 7.05 4.94 10.83
CA ASP A 26 7.45 3.59 10.41
C ASP A 26 6.28 2.71 9.98
N LEU A 27 5.05 3.25 9.96
CA LEU A 27 3.87 2.52 9.52
C LEU A 27 4.07 2.07 8.05
N PRO A 28 4.02 0.76 7.75
CA PRO A 28 4.21 0.28 6.40
C PRO A 28 3.21 0.91 5.42
N LEU A 29 3.66 1.16 4.20
CA LEU A 29 2.85 1.72 3.11
C LEU A 29 2.83 0.73 1.95
N ALA A 30 1.69 0.07 1.73
CA ALA A 30 1.45 -0.73 0.54
C ALA A 30 1.10 0.19 -0.63
N VAL A 31 1.95 0.21 -1.66
CA VAL A 31 1.81 1.11 -2.80
C VAL A 31 1.12 0.41 -3.96
N ILE A 32 0.01 0.97 -4.43
CA ILE A 32 -0.82 0.41 -5.50
C ILE A 32 -0.61 1.18 -6.80
N PRO A 33 -0.31 0.52 -7.93
CA PRO A 33 -0.16 1.19 -9.23
C PRO A 33 -1.42 1.94 -9.68
N HIS A 34 -1.28 3.16 -10.19
CA HIS A 34 -2.36 4.00 -10.73
C HIS A 34 -1.95 4.59 -12.10
N PRO A 35 -2.87 5.00 -13.01
CA PRO A 35 -4.33 4.94 -12.95
C PRO A 35 -4.95 3.61 -13.37
N PHE A 36 -6.18 3.38 -12.86
CA PHE A 36 -7.03 2.26 -13.29
C PHE A 36 -7.94 2.60 -14.46
N GLY A 37 -8.21 3.90 -14.72
CA GLY A 37 -9.18 4.32 -15.74
C GLY A 37 -8.82 3.90 -17.17
N LEU A 38 -7.55 3.55 -17.42
CA LEU A 38 -7.05 3.05 -18.70
C LEU A 38 -6.94 1.52 -18.76
N ARG A 39 -7.39 0.81 -17.73
CA ARG A 39 -7.20 -0.63 -17.58
C ARG A 39 -8.53 -1.38 -17.65
N SER A 40 -8.50 -2.55 -18.25
CA SER A 40 -9.58 -3.52 -18.23
C SER A 40 -9.78 -4.10 -16.82
N ARG A 41 -10.93 -4.74 -16.60
CA ARG A 41 -11.24 -5.41 -15.33
C ARG A 41 -10.28 -6.56 -15.01
N ASP A 42 -9.72 -7.20 -16.03
CA ASP A 42 -8.78 -8.32 -15.86
C ASP A 42 -7.38 -7.81 -15.53
N GLU A 43 -6.95 -6.70 -16.13
CA GLU A 43 -5.72 -6.03 -15.72
C GLU A 43 -5.80 -5.50 -14.28
N VAL A 44 -6.96 -4.96 -13.87
CA VAL A 44 -7.18 -4.55 -12.48
C VAL A 44 -7.17 -5.76 -11.53
N ARG A 45 -7.70 -6.92 -11.96
CA ARG A 45 -7.63 -8.18 -11.19
C ARG A 45 -6.17 -8.58 -10.93
N ALA A 46 -5.35 -8.60 -11.99
CA ALA A 46 -3.96 -9.00 -11.91
C ALA A 46 -3.13 -8.05 -11.02
N ILE A 47 -3.41 -6.75 -11.06
CA ILE A 47 -2.82 -5.77 -10.13
C ILE A 47 -3.22 -6.11 -8.69
N ALA A 48 -4.51 -6.35 -8.45
CA ALA A 48 -5.02 -6.65 -7.11
C ALA A 48 -4.40 -7.93 -6.53
N GLU A 49 -4.24 -8.98 -7.34
CA GLU A 49 -3.57 -10.23 -6.95
C GLU A 49 -2.12 -9.98 -6.51
N THR A 50 -1.38 -9.17 -7.27
CA THR A 50 0.00 -8.78 -6.92
C THR A 50 0.03 -7.97 -5.62
N CYS A 51 -0.81 -6.94 -5.53
CA CYS A 51 -0.87 -6.07 -4.36
C CYS A 51 -1.33 -6.80 -3.10
N ALA A 52 -2.20 -7.81 -3.21
CA ALA A 52 -2.62 -8.63 -2.08
C ALA A 52 -1.44 -9.42 -1.50
N ALA A 53 -0.59 -9.99 -2.36
CA ALA A 53 0.63 -10.65 -1.91
C ALA A 53 1.59 -9.68 -1.20
N ASP A 54 1.76 -8.47 -1.74
CA ASP A 54 2.57 -7.42 -1.10
C ASP A 54 2.02 -6.98 0.26
N ILE A 55 0.70 -6.82 0.38
CA ILE A 55 0.04 -6.49 1.65
C ILE A 55 0.32 -7.57 2.68
N VAL A 56 0.14 -8.85 2.34
CA VAL A 56 0.42 -9.98 3.26
C VAL A 56 1.88 -9.96 3.71
N ARG A 57 2.82 -9.74 2.77
CA ARG A 57 4.25 -9.64 3.09
C ARG A 57 4.53 -8.49 4.06
N LEU A 58 4.01 -7.29 3.79
CA LEU A 58 4.22 -6.10 4.62
C LEU A 58 3.60 -6.23 6.02
N VAL A 59 2.42 -6.85 6.15
CA VAL A 59 1.83 -7.18 7.45
C VAL A 59 2.71 -8.16 8.21
N GLY A 60 3.26 -9.18 7.54
CA GLY A 60 4.17 -10.16 8.12
C GLY A 60 5.48 -9.53 8.60
N GLU A 61 6.14 -8.73 7.77
CA GLU A 61 7.38 -8.01 8.11
C GLU A 61 7.18 -7.00 9.25
N GLY A 62 6.01 -6.36 9.32
CA GLY A 62 5.65 -5.44 10.41
C GLY A 62 5.31 -6.13 11.74
N SER A 63 5.05 -7.45 11.74
CA SER A 63 4.69 -8.23 12.93
C SER A 63 5.90 -8.88 13.63
N VAL A 64 7.08 -8.83 13.01
CA VAL A 64 8.34 -9.43 13.51
C VAL A 64 9.30 -8.36 14.05
N ARG A 65 8.86 -7.10 14.15
CA ARG A 65 9.58 -6.01 14.80
C ARG A 65 8.97 -5.65 16.15
#